data_AF-A0A7D4UPM9-F1
#
_entry.id   AF-A0A7D4UPM9-F1
#
_cell.length_a   1.000
_cell.length_b   1.000
_cell.length_c   1.000
_cell.angle_alpha   90.00
_cell.angle_beta   90.00
_cell.angle_gamma   90.00
#
_symmetry.space_group_name_H-M   'P 1'
#
loop_
_entity.id
_entity.type
_entity.pdbx_description
1 polymer ?
#
loop_
_entity_poly.entity_id
_entity_poly.type
_entity_poly.pdbx_seq_one_letter_code
_entity_poly.pdbx_strand_id
1 'polypeptide(L)'
;MKKIMVLILVLGTTAATYAQDFNNNRADYGRPYAQRYRRILSPGEFARMQDMIKREPFKDGKRNIFKLALQGRYLLVDQLNDVLKQITFDDEKLDWALMAYPFTADTQHFYQLRDKFSFISTRDKFDQFLQTAVDNDRPRRKDVFSRDEFARLQVLVNKEPFKDSKKKLIEAALQRNLVTVAQVSELLRQFTFDDDKLDVALMAYNYTVDIQKYYLLRDQFTFLSSKEKLDKFLLSAG
;
A
#
# COMPACT_ATOMS: atom_id res chain seq x y z
N MET A 1 -4.72 3.84 -49.00
CA MET A 1 -5.84 3.63 -48.07
C MET A 1 -5.36 2.82 -46.87
N LYS A 2 -5.54 3.38 -45.67
CA LYS A 2 -5.33 2.93 -44.27
C LYS A 2 -4.55 1.63 -43.98
N LYS A 3 -3.41 1.78 -43.28
CA LYS A 3 -2.74 0.74 -42.48
C LYS A 3 -3.59 0.42 -41.25
N ILE A 4 -3.92 -0.86 -41.05
CA ILE A 4 -4.58 -1.37 -39.84
C ILE A 4 -3.49 -1.59 -38.78
N MET A 5 -3.54 -0.79 -37.72
CA MET A 5 -2.71 -0.92 -36.54
C MET A 5 -3.43 -1.85 -35.56
N VAL A 6 -2.88 -3.05 -35.34
CA VAL A 6 -3.38 -3.98 -34.34
C VAL A 6 -2.98 -3.44 -32.97
N LEU A 7 -3.93 -2.80 -32.29
CA LEU A 7 -3.82 -2.41 -30.89
C LEU A 7 -4.12 -3.65 -30.05
N ILE A 8 -3.09 -4.25 -29.45
CA ILE A 8 -3.28 -5.28 -28.43
C ILE A 8 -3.87 -4.58 -27.20
N LEU A 9 -5.20 -4.69 -27.06
CA LEU A 9 -5.94 -4.40 -25.84
C LEU A 9 -5.48 -5.40 -24.76
N VAL A 10 -4.56 -4.97 -23.90
CA VAL A 10 -4.39 -5.61 -22.59
C VAL A 10 -5.57 -5.16 -21.74
N LEU A 11 -6.67 -5.93 -21.83
CA LEU A 11 -7.84 -5.78 -20.97
C LEU A 11 -7.41 -6.00 -19.52
N GLY A 12 -7.82 -5.06 -18.66
CA GLY A 12 -7.53 -5.06 -17.24
C GLY A 12 -8.07 -6.29 -16.52
N THR A 13 -7.22 -6.88 -15.69
CA THR A 13 -7.59 -7.94 -14.75
C THR A 13 -6.99 -7.61 -13.38
N THR A 14 -7.74 -6.91 -12.51
CA THR A 14 -7.23 -6.61 -11.15
C THR A 14 -8.27 -6.71 -10.03
N ALA A 15 -9.40 -7.40 -10.21
CA ALA A 15 -10.26 -7.79 -9.09
C ALA A 15 -10.22 -9.31 -8.80
N ALA A 16 -10.08 -10.13 -9.86
CA ALA A 16 -10.05 -11.59 -9.75
C ALA A 16 -8.72 -12.13 -9.20
N THR A 17 -7.59 -11.50 -9.57
CA THR A 17 -6.25 -11.87 -9.11
C THR A 17 -6.08 -11.63 -7.61
N TYR A 18 -6.55 -10.50 -7.09
CA TYR A 18 -6.55 -10.25 -5.64
C TYR A 18 -7.44 -11.26 -4.89
N ALA A 19 -8.63 -11.58 -5.41
CA ALA A 19 -9.48 -12.62 -4.82
C ALA A 19 -8.85 -14.02 -4.87
N GLN A 20 -8.02 -14.32 -5.87
CA GLN A 20 -7.30 -15.60 -6.02
C GLN A 20 -6.06 -15.70 -5.13
N ASP A 21 -5.30 -14.62 -4.94
CA ASP A 21 -4.10 -14.62 -4.09
C ASP A 21 -4.45 -14.80 -2.60
N PHE A 22 -5.62 -14.31 -2.18
CA PHE A 22 -6.19 -14.62 -0.85
C PHE A 22 -6.67 -16.07 -0.71
N ASN A 23 -6.87 -16.80 -1.81
CA ASN A 23 -7.48 -18.14 -1.82
C ASN A 23 -6.44 -19.28 -1.85
N ASN A 24 -5.20 -18.99 -2.25
CA ASN A 24 -4.19 -20.01 -2.53
C ASN A 24 -3.28 -20.39 -1.34
N ASN A 25 -3.47 -19.80 -0.14
CA ASN A 25 -2.65 -20.13 1.02
C ASN A 25 -3.47 -20.75 2.17
N ARG A 26 -3.50 -22.10 2.12
CA ARG A 26 -3.70 -23.09 3.21
C ARG A 26 -5.10 -23.34 3.78
N ALA A 27 -5.57 -24.54 3.48
CA ALA A 27 -5.85 -25.63 4.43
C ALA A 27 -5.89 -25.26 5.92
N ASP A 28 -7.02 -25.62 6.53
CA ASP A 28 -7.18 -25.96 7.95
C ASP A 28 -7.04 -24.85 8.99
N TYR A 29 -7.87 -23.79 8.92
CA TYR A 29 -8.26 -23.03 10.12
C TYR A 29 -9.67 -22.42 9.99
N GLY A 30 -10.60 -22.95 10.80
CA GLY A 30 -11.60 -22.17 11.53
C GLY A 30 -12.64 -21.36 10.75
N ARG A 31 -13.91 -21.69 10.99
CA ARG A 31 -15.14 -21.07 10.48
C ARG A 31 -15.40 -19.55 10.74
N PRO A 32 -14.61 -18.72 11.48
CA PRO A 32 -14.90 -17.27 11.61
C PRO A 32 -14.61 -16.40 10.38
N TYR A 33 -13.73 -16.83 9.47
CA TYR A 33 -13.31 -15.98 8.33
C TYR A 33 -14.39 -15.84 7.25
N ALA A 34 -15.17 -16.90 7.01
CA ALA A 34 -16.25 -16.92 6.01
C ALA A 34 -17.33 -15.84 6.23
N GLN A 35 -17.53 -15.37 7.47
CA GLN A 35 -18.52 -14.32 7.76
C GLN A 35 -18.04 -12.90 7.42
N ARG A 36 -16.72 -12.65 7.40
CA ARG A 36 -16.16 -11.33 7.04
C ARG A 36 -16.22 -11.07 5.53
N TYR A 37 -16.05 -12.11 4.71
CA TYR A 37 -16.21 -12.00 3.25
C TYR A 37 -17.64 -11.62 2.83
N ARG A 38 -18.67 -11.94 3.63
CA ARG A 38 -20.05 -11.52 3.36
C ARG A 38 -20.27 -10.02 3.47
N ARG A 39 -19.35 -9.28 4.08
CA ARG A 39 -19.48 -7.82 4.28
C ARG A 39 -18.69 -7.02 3.27
N ILE A 40 -17.76 -7.62 2.53
CA ILE A 40 -17.05 -6.94 1.45
C ILE A 40 -18.03 -6.74 0.28
N LEU A 41 -17.99 -5.57 -0.37
CA LEU A 41 -18.75 -5.33 -1.60
C LEU A 41 -18.31 -6.34 -2.66
N SER A 42 -19.23 -7.18 -3.13
CA SER A 42 -18.93 -8.02 -4.29
C SER A 42 -18.70 -7.15 -5.53
N PRO A 43 -18.04 -7.67 -6.59
CA PRO A 43 -17.83 -6.91 -7.82
C PRO A 43 -19.13 -6.33 -8.41
N GLY A 44 -20.22 -7.09 -8.36
CA GLY A 44 -21.53 -6.62 -8.86
C GLY A 44 -22.15 -5.51 -8.00
N GLU A 45 -22.02 -5.60 -6.68
CA GLU A 45 -22.53 -4.55 -5.78
C GLU A 45 -21.69 -3.28 -5.86
N PHE A 46 -20.36 -3.43 -5.98
CA PHE A 46 -19.46 -2.33 -6.23
C PHE A 46 -19.76 -1.64 -7.56
N ALA A 47 -19.96 -2.39 -8.64
CA ALA A 47 -20.33 -1.83 -9.95
C ALA A 47 -21.64 -1.04 -9.88
N ARG A 48 -22.67 -1.57 -9.20
CA ARG A 48 -23.94 -0.85 -8.98
C ARG A 48 -23.73 0.45 -8.21
N MET A 49 -22.94 0.42 -7.14
CA MET A 49 -22.59 1.63 -6.39
C MET A 49 -21.88 2.66 -7.27
N GLN A 50 -20.91 2.23 -8.09
CA GLN A 50 -20.22 3.12 -9.03
C GLN A 50 -21.17 3.75 -10.05
N ASP A 51 -22.11 2.98 -10.59
CA ASP A 51 -23.10 3.50 -11.54
C ASP A 51 -24.03 4.53 -10.89
N MET A 52 -24.43 4.32 -9.63
CA MET A 52 -25.19 5.30 -8.86
C MET A 52 -24.38 6.58 -8.63
N ILE A 53 -23.10 6.48 -8.22
CA ILE A 53 -22.21 7.63 -8.02
C ILE A 53 -21.99 8.41 -9.33
N LYS A 54 -21.87 7.72 -10.47
CA LYS A 54 -21.70 8.37 -11.78
C LYS A 54 -22.93 9.16 -12.22
N ARG A 55 -24.13 8.67 -11.90
CA ARG A 55 -25.41 9.31 -12.25
C ARG A 55 -25.78 10.48 -11.35
N GLU A 56 -25.21 10.52 -10.15
CA GLU A 56 -25.49 11.56 -9.18
C GLU A 56 -24.80 12.88 -9.57
N PRO A 57 -25.54 13.98 -9.81
CA PRO A 57 -24.95 15.24 -10.24
C PRO A 57 -24.15 15.96 -9.15
N PHE A 58 -24.50 15.81 -7.87
CA PHE A 58 -23.92 16.60 -6.79
C PHE A 58 -22.91 15.82 -5.95
N LYS A 59 -21.82 16.48 -5.55
CA LYS A 59 -20.75 15.87 -4.75
C LYS A 59 -21.25 15.26 -3.43
N ASP A 60 -22.15 15.95 -2.72
CA ASP A 60 -22.68 15.46 -1.45
C ASP A 60 -23.59 14.23 -1.66
N GLY A 61 -24.37 14.21 -2.74
CA GLY A 61 -25.12 13.03 -3.15
C GLY A 61 -24.21 11.83 -3.39
N LYS A 62 -23.10 12.02 -4.11
CA LYS A 62 -22.12 10.94 -4.38
C LYS A 62 -21.57 10.36 -3.08
N ARG A 63 -21.26 11.21 -2.11
CA ARG A 63 -20.78 10.80 -0.78
C ARG A 63 -21.84 10.04 0.00
N ASN A 64 -23.09 10.47 -0.06
CA ASN A 64 -24.19 9.79 0.61
C ASN A 64 -24.42 8.40 0.03
N ILE A 65 -24.38 8.25 -1.30
CA ILE A 65 -24.47 6.94 -1.97
C ILE A 65 -23.34 6.02 -1.51
N PHE A 66 -22.10 6.53 -1.47
CA PHE A 66 -20.94 5.78 -1.02
C PHE A 66 -21.08 5.31 0.44
N LYS A 67 -21.47 6.21 1.35
CA LYS A 67 -21.70 5.89 2.78
C LYS A 67 -22.82 4.86 2.97
N LEU A 68 -23.92 5.00 2.24
CA LEU A 68 -25.05 4.06 2.29
C LEU A 68 -24.64 2.66 1.80
N ALA A 69 -23.88 2.59 0.70
CA ALA A 69 -23.38 1.33 0.18
C ALA A 69 -22.44 0.60 1.15
N LEU A 70 -21.74 1.35 2.02
CA LEU A 70 -20.81 0.83 3.01
C LEU A 70 -21.42 0.64 4.41
N GLN A 71 -22.71 0.88 4.58
CA GLN A 71 -23.37 0.73 5.88
C GLN A 71 -23.34 -0.75 6.33
N GLY A 72 -22.50 -1.04 7.34
CA GLY A 72 -22.28 -2.41 7.82
C GLY A 72 -21.45 -3.29 6.88
N ARG A 73 -20.81 -2.68 5.87
CA ARG A 73 -20.06 -3.33 4.80
C ARG A 73 -18.65 -2.74 4.69
N TYR A 74 -17.83 -3.37 3.86
CA TYR A 74 -16.45 -2.98 3.61
C TYR A 74 -16.14 -2.98 2.12
N LEU A 75 -15.10 -2.26 1.73
CA LEU A 75 -14.50 -2.32 0.39
C LEU A 75 -13.03 -2.73 0.48
N LEU A 76 -12.46 -3.17 -0.64
CA LEU A 76 -11.02 -3.39 -0.77
C LEU A 76 -10.30 -2.12 -1.22
N VAL A 77 -9.00 -2.02 -0.96
CA VAL A 77 -8.15 -0.92 -1.44
C VAL A 77 -8.23 -0.77 -2.96
N ASP A 78 -8.30 -1.87 -3.72
CA ASP A 78 -8.44 -1.80 -5.18
C ASP A 78 -9.78 -1.20 -5.63
N GLN A 79 -10.85 -1.52 -4.91
CA GLN A 79 -12.16 -0.92 -5.15
C GLN A 79 -12.12 0.59 -4.84
N LEU A 80 -11.47 0.99 -3.73
CA LEU A 80 -11.31 2.40 -3.39
C LEU A 80 -10.46 3.13 -4.45
N ASN A 81 -9.39 2.51 -4.91
CA ASN A 81 -8.54 2.97 -5.99
C ASN A 81 -9.35 3.27 -7.27
N ASP A 82 -10.33 2.43 -7.62
CA ASP A 82 -11.21 2.66 -8.77
C ASP A 82 -12.23 3.80 -8.55
N VAL A 83 -12.63 4.06 -7.30
CA VAL A 83 -13.42 5.25 -6.96
C VAL A 83 -12.57 6.51 -7.11
N LEU A 84 -11.35 6.52 -6.56
CA LEU A 84 -10.47 7.70 -6.59
C LEU A 84 -10.01 8.08 -8.00
N LYS A 85 -9.93 7.14 -8.94
CA LYS A 85 -9.64 7.41 -10.36
C LYS A 85 -10.68 8.30 -11.04
N GLN A 86 -11.91 8.34 -10.52
CA GLN A 86 -13.01 9.14 -11.08
C GLN A 86 -13.06 10.56 -10.52
N ILE A 87 -12.19 10.88 -9.55
CA ILE A 87 -12.10 12.18 -8.91
C ILE A 87 -10.90 12.92 -9.49
N THR A 88 -11.11 14.16 -9.94
CA THR A 88 -10.06 14.95 -10.57
C THR A 88 -9.13 15.58 -9.53
N PHE A 89 -9.68 16.16 -8.46
CA PHE A 89 -8.94 17.00 -7.52
C PHE A 89 -8.34 16.21 -6.37
N ASP A 90 -7.06 16.45 -6.08
CA ASP A 90 -6.29 15.74 -5.05
C ASP A 90 -6.85 15.90 -3.63
N ASP A 91 -7.24 17.11 -3.23
CA ASP A 91 -7.84 17.34 -1.91
C ASP A 91 -9.16 16.57 -1.75
N GLU A 92 -9.92 16.43 -2.84
CA GLU A 92 -11.12 15.61 -2.82
C GLU A 92 -10.79 14.12 -2.75
N LYS A 93 -9.81 13.62 -3.53
CA LYS A 93 -9.35 12.24 -3.40
C LYS A 93 -8.91 11.93 -1.97
N LEU A 94 -8.23 12.87 -1.32
CA LEU A 94 -7.74 12.71 0.05
C LEU A 94 -8.91 12.57 1.00
N ASP A 95 -9.87 13.49 0.95
CA ASP A 95 -11.07 13.43 1.79
C ASP A 95 -11.86 12.11 1.59
N TRP A 96 -12.04 11.68 0.35
CA TRP A 96 -12.67 10.38 0.05
C TRP A 96 -11.86 9.19 0.59
N ALA A 97 -10.54 9.20 0.46
CA ALA A 97 -9.68 8.16 1.01
C ALA A 97 -9.79 8.11 2.55
N LEU A 98 -9.62 9.24 3.24
CA LEU A 98 -9.71 9.31 4.70
C LEU A 98 -11.07 8.85 5.21
N MET A 99 -12.15 9.27 4.54
CA MET A 99 -13.52 8.84 4.84
C MET A 99 -13.72 7.33 4.66
N ALA A 100 -13.11 6.74 3.64
CA ALA A 100 -13.26 5.32 3.30
C ALA A 100 -12.38 4.39 4.17
N TYR A 101 -11.35 4.92 4.83
CA TYR A 101 -10.41 4.15 5.64
C TYR A 101 -11.07 3.20 6.66
N PRO A 102 -12.00 3.65 7.55
CA PRO A 102 -12.67 2.76 8.51
C PRO A 102 -13.55 1.69 7.85
N PHE A 103 -13.90 1.87 6.57
CA PHE A 103 -14.68 0.93 5.78
C PHE A 103 -13.81 0.06 4.86
N THR A 104 -12.48 0.16 4.95
CA THR A 104 -11.58 -0.64 4.11
C THR A 104 -11.18 -1.94 4.82
N ALA A 105 -11.30 -3.07 4.14
CA ALA A 105 -11.04 -4.38 4.75
C ALA A 105 -9.55 -4.68 4.87
N ASP A 106 -8.75 -4.35 3.85
CA ASP A 106 -7.33 -4.64 3.69
C ASP A 106 -6.47 -3.37 3.86
N THR A 107 -6.63 -2.70 5.01
CA THR A 107 -5.92 -1.44 5.34
C THR A 107 -4.40 -1.55 5.32
N GLN A 108 -3.81 -2.74 5.36
CA GLN A 108 -2.37 -2.95 5.17
C GLN A 108 -1.89 -2.57 3.76
N HIS A 109 -2.79 -2.53 2.78
CA HIS A 109 -2.52 -2.09 1.40
C HIS A 109 -2.81 -0.61 1.15
N PHE A 110 -3.32 0.12 2.16
CA PHE A 110 -3.85 1.46 1.95
C PHE A 110 -2.80 2.47 1.44
N TYR A 111 -1.52 2.25 1.77
CA TYR A 111 -0.38 3.02 1.25
C TYR A 111 -0.33 3.06 -0.28
N GLN A 112 -0.90 2.07 -0.97
CA GLN A 112 -0.91 2.01 -2.43
C GLN A 112 -1.70 3.16 -3.06
N LEU A 113 -2.65 3.76 -2.34
CA LEU A 113 -3.43 4.90 -2.83
C LEU A 113 -2.61 6.20 -2.92
N ARG A 114 -1.40 6.21 -2.35
CA ARG A 114 -0.51 7.37 -2.37
C ARG A 114 -0.20 7.85 -3.79
N ASP A 115 -0.13 6.95 -4.77
CA ASP A 115 0.12 7.28 -6.18
C ASP A 115 -1.04 8.00 -6.88
N LYS A 116 -2.20 8.15 -6.21
CA LYS A 116 -3.36 8.89 -6.72
C LYS A 116 -3.27 10.38 -6.48
N PHE A 117 -2.36 10.81 -5.63
CA PHE A 117 -2.09 12.21 -5.37
C PHE A 117 -0.96 12.69 -6.28
N SER A 118 -1.25 13.74 -7.03
CA SER A 118 -0.32 14.44 -7.90
C SER A 118 0.59 15.38 -7.11
N PHE A 119 0.07 15.99 -6.03
CA PHE A 119 0.80 16.97 -5.23
C PHE A 119 1.51 16.33 -4.02
N ILE A 120 2.78 16.71 -3.81
CA ILE A 120 3.57 16.28 -2.65
C ILE A 120 2.89 16.66 -1.33
N SER A 121 2.30 17.85 -1.24
CA SER A 121 1.59 18.30 -0.04
C SER A 121 0.42 17.40 0.33
N THR A 122 -0.32 16.86 -0.66
CA THR A 122 -1.42 15.93 -0.42
C THR A 122 -0.89 14.54 -0.04
N ARG A 123 0.21 14.08 -0.66
CA ARG A 123 0.91 12.84 -0.26
C ARG A 123 1.39 12.93 1.19
N ASP A 124 1.97 14.05 1.59
CA ASP A 124 2.47 14.26 2.95
C ASP A 124 1.33 14.21 4.00
N LYS A 125 0.18 14.83 3.71
CA LYS A 125 -1.02 14.72 4.56
C LYS A 125 -1.52 13.28 4.65
N PHE A 126 -1.50 12.55 3.54
CA PHE A 126 -1.89 11.15 3.48
C PHE A 126 -0.94 10.24 4.27
N ASP A 127 0.38 10.46 4.14
CA ASP A 127 1.41 9.74 4.88
C ASP A 127 1.28 9.99 6.39
N GLN A 128 1.03 11.24 6.80
CA GLN A 128 0.77 11.60 8.19
C GLN A 128 -0.49 10.92 8.74
N PHE A 129 -1.56 10.84 7.93
CA PHE A 129 -2.75 10.09 8.31
C PHE A 129 -2.42 8.60 8.52
N LEU A 130 -1.67 7.98 7.62
CA LEU A 130 -1.30 6.56 7.75
C LEU A 130 -0.51 6.27 9.02
N GLN A 131 0.38 7.18 9.43
CA GLN A 131 1.12 7.08 10.69
C GLN A 131 0.16 7.10 11.90
N THR A 132 -0.72 8.10 11.99
CA THR A 132 -1.66 8.23 13.12
C THR A 132 -2.79 7.19 13.14
N ALA A 133 -3.16 6.66 11.98
CA ALA A 133 -4.17 5.62 11.87
C ALA A 133 -3.67 4.25 12.35
N VAL A 134 -2.36 4.03 12.43
CA VAL A 134 -1.77 2.81 13.01
C VAL A 134 -2.00 2.79 14.52
N ASP A 135 -1.84 3.92 15.20
CA ASP A 135 -2.01 4.02 16.66
C ASP A 135 -3.45 3.72 17.12
N ASN A 136 -4.43 3.90 16.23
CA ASN A 136 -5.86 3.78 16.53
C ASN A 136 -6.50 2.46 16.06
N ASP A 137 -5.77 1.64 15.28
CA ASP A 137 -6.32 0.39 14.77
C ASP A 137 -6.17 -0.75 15.79
N ARG A 138 -7.15 -1.67 15.80
CA ARG A 138 -7.12 -2.86 16.65
C ARG A 138 -5.88 -3.68 16.28
N PRO A 139 -5.26 -4.42 17.21
CA PRO A 139 -4.01 -5.15 16.97
C PRO A 139 -4.24 -6.25 15.92
N ARG A 140 -4.15 -5.88 14.65
CA ARG A 140 -3.97 -6.80 13.54
C ARG A 140 -2.49 -7.18 13.57
N ARG A 141 -2.22 -8.48 13.53
CA ARG A 141 -0.85 -8.97 13.35
C ARG A 141 -0.35 -8.40 12.02
N LYS A 142 0.84 -7.79 12.04
CA LYS A 142 1.53 -7.38 10.82
C LYS A 142 2.00 -8.65 10.11
N ASP A 143 1.70 -8.75 8.83
CA ASP A 143 2.14 -9.87 8.00
C ASP A 143 3.40 -9.47 7.22
N VAL A 144 4.24 -10.46 6.90
CA VAL A 144 5.38 -10.25 6.01
C VAL A 144 4.85 -10.05 4.59
N PHE A 145 5.33 -9.02 3.88
CA PHE A 145 4.97 -8.83 2.49
C PHE A 145 5.19 -10.10 1.68
N SER A 146 4.15 -10.55 1.00
CA SER A 146 4.28 -11.55 -0.05
C SER A 146 5.12 -11.00 -1.22
N ARG A 147 5.54 -11.90 -2.10
CA ARG A 147 6.31 -11.53 -3.30
C ARG A 147 5.58 -10.47 -4.15
N ASP A 148 4.28 -10.66 -4.37
CA ASP A 148 3.51 -9.79 -5.26
C ASP A 148 3.19 -8.44 -4.60
N GLU A 149 2.89 -8.42 -3.31
CA GLU A 149 2.71 -7.17 -2.56
C GLU A 149 4.01 -6.36 -2.49
N PHE A 150 5.14 -7.03 -2.27
CA PHE A 150 6.45 -6.37 -2.26
C PHE A 150 6.82 -5.81 -3.65
N ALA A 151 6.56 -6.57 -4.72
CA ALA A 151 6.78 -6.10 -6.08
C ALA A 151 5.95 -4.84 -6.39
N ARG A 152 4.70 -4.76 -5.92
CA ARG A 152 3.87 -3.55 -6.04
C ARG A 152 4.47 -2.38 -5.29
N LEU A 153 4.97 -2.58 -4.07
CA LEU A 153 5.68 -1.54 -3.32
C LEU A 153 6.90 -1.03 -4.11
N GLN A 154 7.72 -1.92 -4.67
CA GLN A 154 8.89 -1.54 -5.46
C GLN A 154 8.51 -0.68 -6.68
N VAL A 155 7.43 -1.04 -7.39
CA VAL A 155 6.92 -0.24 -8.51
C VAL A 155 6.52 1.17 -8.05
N LEU A 156 5.87 1.30 -6.90
CA LEU A 156 5.49 2.60 -6.34
C LEU A 156 6.72 3.42 -5.93
N VAL A 157 7.68 2.82 -5.23
CA VAL A 157 8.95 3.46 -4.85
C VAL A 157 9.71 3.94 -6.08
N ASN A 158 9.70 3.19 -7.17
CA ASN A 158 10.39 3.57 -8.42
C ASN A 158 9.73 4.71 -9.18
N LYS A 159 8.43 4.95 -8.97
CA LYS A 159 7.71 6.09 -9.54
C LYS A 159 7.98 7.39 -8.78
N GLU A 160 8.45 7.32 -7.55
CA GLU A 160 8.74 8.54 -6.77
C GLU A 160 10.01 9.22 -7.29
N PRO A 161 9.94 10.49 -7.69
CA PRO A 161 11.06 11.20 -8.31
C PRO A 161 12.14 11.60 -7.29
N PHE A 162 11.77 11.77 -6.03
CA PHE A 162 12.66 12.27 -4.98
C PHE A 162 12.91 11.20 -3.91
N LYS A 163 14.15 11.11 -3.45
CA LYS A 163 14.59 10.17 -2.41
C LYS A 163 13.79 10.27 -1.12
N ASP A 164 13.44 11.49 -0.69
CA ASP A 164 12.67 11.69 0.54
C ASP A 164 11.23 11.19 0.37
N SER A 165 10.65 11.37 -0.82
CA SER A 165 9.33 10.80 -1.14
C SER A 165 9.36 9.27 -1.18
N LYS A 166 10.45 8.66 -1.68
CA LYS A 166 10.67 7.20 -1.58
C LYS A 166 10.71 6.74 -0.12
N LYS A 167 11.50 7.40 0.73
CA LYS A 167 11.65 7.07 2.15
C LYS A 167 10.30 7.12 2.88
N LYS A 168 9.52 8.22 2.71
CA LYS A 168 8.18 8.37 3.31
C LYS A 168 7.21 7.26 2.89
N LEU A 169 7.19 6.91 1.59
CA LEU A 169 6.36 5.83 1.09
C LEU A 169 6.75 4.47 1.68
N ILE A 170 8.06 4.15 1.74
CA ILE A 170 8.55 2.90 2.35
C ILE A 170 8.13 2.85 3.81
N GLU A 171 8.37 3.92 4.56
CA GLU A 171 7.98 4.01 5.96
C GLU A 171 6.49 3.76 6.14
N ALA A 172 5.63 4.46 5.39
CA ALA A 172 4.18 4.29 5.43
C ALA A 172 3.74 2.84 5.13
N ALA A 173 4.42 2.15 4.22
CA ALA A 173 4.15 0.76 3.89
C ALA A 173 4.55 -0.20 5.03
N LEU A 174 5.72 0.03 5.65
CA LEU A 174 6.23 -0.81 6.75
C LEU A 174 5.50 -0.61 8.07
N GLN A 175 4.80 0.51 8.27
CA GLN A 175 3.98 0.71 9.46
C GLN A 175 2.94 -0.42 9.68
N ARG A 176 2.46 -1.06 8.61
CA ARG A 176 1.45 -2.13 8.67
C ARG A 176 1.92 -3.49 8.16
N ASN A 177 3.14 -3.59 7.67
CA ASN A 177 3.68 -4.81 7.06
C ASN A 177 5.09 -5.07 7.59
N LEU A 178 5.48 -6.34 7.60
CA LEU A 178 6.84 -6.75 7.93
C LEU A 178 7.60 -7.07 6.64
N VAL A 179 8.92 -7.05 6.72
CA VAL A 179 9.84 -7.39 5.64
C VAL A 179 10.88 -8.39 6.10
N THR A 180 11.50 -9.08 5.15
CA THR A 180 12.73 -9.85 5.38
C THR A 180 13.95 -8.99 5.11
N VAL A 181 15.12 -9.39 5.62
CA VAL A 181 16.41 -8.76 5.29
C VAL A 181 16.65 -8.73 3.77
N ALA A 182 16.23 -9.78 3.05
CA ALA A 182 16.33 -9.81 1.60
C ALA A 182 15.48 -8.70 0.94
N GLN A 183 14.24 -8.50 1.41
CA GLN A 183 13.37 -7.42 0.95
C GLN A 183 13.95 -6.04 1.34
N VAL A 184 14.51 -5.87 2.53
CA VAL A 184 15.21 -4.63 2.90
C VAL A 184 16.37 -4.37 1.94
N SER A 185 17.20 -5.38 1.64
CA SER A 185 18.28 -5.26 0.67
C SER A 185 17.78 -4.79 -0.71
N GLU A 186 16.63 -5.28 -1.17
CA GLU A 186 16.04 -4.84 -2.43
C GLU A 186 15.51 -3.40 -2.40
N LEU A 187 15.02 -2.93 -1.25
CA LEU A 187 14.67 -1.52 -1.03
C LEU A 187 15.92 -0.63 -1.07
N LEU A 188 17.02 -1.06 -0.45
CA LEU A 188 18.28 -0.28 -0.45
C LEU A 188 18.82 -0.07 -1.87
N ARG A 189 18.62 -1.03 -2.78
CA ARG A 189 19.01 -0.90 -4.19
C ARG A 189 18.26 0.19 -4.95
N GLN A 190 17.16 0.72 -4.42
CA GLN A 190 16.42 1.84 -5.03
C GLN A 190 17.08 3.21 -4.74
N PHE A 191 18.18 3.23 -4.00
CA PHE A 191 18.94 4.41 -3.62
C PHE A 191 20.38 4.31 -4.09
N THR A 192 20.92 5.42 -4.60
CA THR A 192 22.29 5.49 -5.12
C THR A 192 23.30 5.69 -4.00
N PHE A 193 23.02 6.62 -3.08
CA PHE A 193 23.96 7.04 -2.04
C PHE A 193 23.81 6.22 -0.76
N ASP A 194 24.93 5.90 -0.14
CA ASP A 194 24.96 5.10 1.08
C ASP A 194 24.25 5.77 2.26
N ASP A 195 24.30 7.10 2.38
CA ASP A 195 23.57 7.81 3.44
C ASP A 195 22.06 7.57 3.33
N ASP A 196 21.52 7.60 2.11
CA ASP A 196 20.10 7.34 1.88
C ASP A 196 19.72 5.87 2.14
N LYS A 197 20.60 4.94 1.77
CA LYS A 197 20.45 3.51 2.10
C LYS A 197 20.47 3.30 3.61
N LEU A 198 21.37 3.99 4.31
CA LEU A 198 21.52 3.83 5.75
C LEU A 198 20.26 4.29 6.46
N ASP A 199 19.70 5.44 6.10
CA ASP A 199 18.43 5.93 6.67
C ASP A 199 17.32 4.88 6.54
N VAL A 200 17.17 4.27 5.35
CA VAL A 200 16.17 3.22 5.11
C VAL A 200 16.49 1.95 5.90
N ALA A 201 17.76 1.54 5.96
CA ALA A 201 18.18 0.37 6.72
C ALA A 201 17.92 0.53 8.23
N LEU A 202 18.18 1.71 8.80
CA LEU A 202 17.90 1.96 10.21
C LEU A 202 16.40 1.97 10.50
N MET A 203 15.61 2.64 9.64
CA MET A 203 14.15 2.69 9.76
C MET A 203 13.50 1.31 9.62
N ALA A 204 13.95 0.47 8.66
CA ALA A 204 13.37 -0.83 8.39
C ALA A 204 13.67 -1.91 9.44
N TYR A 205 14.64 -1.69 10.33
CA TYR A 205 15.09 -2.68 11.31
C TYR A 205 13.94 -3.19 12.20
N ASN A 206 13.13 -2.26 12.73
CA ASN A 206 11.99 -2.58 13.60
C ASN A 206 10.81 -3.27 12.87
N TYR A 207 10.88 -3.36 11.55
CA TYR A 207 9.87 -4.00 10.71
C TYR A 207 10.40 -5.29 10.06
N THR A 208 11.59 -5.74 10.45
CA THR A 208 12.23 -6.91 9.85
C THR A 208 12.01 -8.15 10.69
N VAL A 209 11.63 -9.28 10.08
CA VAL A 209 11.34 -10.53 10.81
C VAL A 209 12.56 -11.39 11.10
N ASP A 210 13.59 -11.33 10.27
CA ASP A 210 14.82 -12.13 10.38
C ASP A 210 16.03 -11.28 10.75
N ILE A 211 15.86 -10.48 11.82
CA ILE A 211 16.84 -9.52 12.37
C ILE A 211 18.22 -10.15 12.62
N GLN A 212 18.29 -11.42 12.99
CA GLN A 212 19.56 -12.13 13.18
C GLN A 212 20.44 -12.17 11.91
N LYS A 213 19.87 -11.92 10.72
CA LYS A 213 20.59 -11.84 9.43
C LYS A 213 20.88 -10.41 8.99
N TYR A 214 20.52 -9.38 9.78
CA TYR A 214 20.58 -7.98 9.34
C TYR A 214 21.99 -7.50 8.97
N TYR A 215 23.02 -8.13 9.57
CA TYR A 215 24.43 -7.88 9.23
C TYR A 215 24.75 -8.11 7.74
N LEU A 216 23.96 -8.90 7.01
CA LEU A 216 24.12 -9.11 5.56
C LEU A 216 23.88 -7.83 4.74
N LEU A 217 23.18 -6.83 5.29
CA LEU A 217 22.97 -5.55 4.60
C LEU A 217 24.26 -4.74 4.44
N ARG A 218 25.35 -5.10 5.14
CA ARG A 218 26.69 -4.51 4.94
C ARG A 218 27.11 -4.49 3.47
N ASP A 219 26.72 -5.50 2.70
CA ASP A 219 27.08 -5.64 1.29
C ASP A 219 26.35 -4.66 0.37
N GLN A 220 25.33 -3.95 0.87
CA GLN A 220 24.63 -2.91 0.10
C GLN A 220 25.35 -1.54 0.17
N PHE A 221 26.34 -1.39 1.06
CA PHE A 221 27.09 -0.16 1.26
C PHE A 221 28.44 -0.20 0.56
N THR A 222 28.81 0.92 -0.04
CA THR A 222 30.08 1.12 -0.73
C THR A 222 31.16 1.57 0.25
N PHE A 223 30.85 2.53 1.11
CA PHE A 223 31.81 3.18 2.01
C PHE A 223 31.90 2.46 3.35
N LEU A 224 33.13 2.34 3.86
CA LEU A 224 33.40 1.73 5.17
C LEU A 224 32.69 2.47 6.31
N SER A 225 32.62 3.80 6.24
CA SER A 225 31.94 4.62 7.25
C SER A 225 30.45 4.27 7.41
N SER A 226 29.75 3.97 6.32
CA SER A 226 28.34 3.56 6.35
C SER A 226 28.17 2.16 6.93
N LYS A 227 29.10 1.25 6.61
CA LYS A 227 29.17 -0.10 7.19
C LYS A 227 29.38 -0.04 8.71
N GLU A 228 30.31 0.78 9.17
CA GLU A 228 30.60 1.00 10.59
C GLU A 228 29.41 1.62 11.34
N LYS A 229 28.68 2.57 10.73
CA LYS A 229 27.45 3.13 11.30
C LYS A 229 26.37 2.05 11.48
N LEU A 230 26.19 1.16 10.49
CA LEU A 230 25.27 0.03 10.62
C LEU A 230 25.71 -0.91 11.75
N ASP A 231 26.99 -1.28 11.82
CA ASP A 231 27.50 -2.15 12.89
C ASP A 231 27.25 -1.56 14.28
N LYS A 232 27.57 -0.28 14.45
CA LYS A 232 27.35 0.43 15.71
C LYS A 232 25.88 0.39 16.12
N PHE A 233 24.97 0.59 15.17
CA PHE A 233 23.54 0.46 15.42
C PHE A 233 23.17 -0.96 15.86
N LEU A 234 23.61 -2.00 15.14
CA LEU A 234 23.30 -3.39 15.44
C LEU A 234 23.83 -3.85 16.81
N LEU A 235 25.01 -3.38 17.21
CA LEU A 235 25.58 -3.65 18.53
C LEU A 235 24.82 -2.95 19.67
N SER A 236 24.11 -1.86 19.38
CA SER A 236 23.31 -1.12 20.36
C SER A 236 21.84 -1.53 20.42
N ALA A 237 21.35 -2.24 19.40
CA ALA A 237 19.94 -2.60 19.25
C ALA A 237 19.62 -4.02 19.78
N GLY A 238 20.63 -4.76 20.24
CA GLY A 238 20.50 -6.04 20.94
C GLY A 238 20.60 -5.87 22.45
#